data_AF-A0A7X2N0C0-F1
#
_entry.id   AF-A0A7X2N0C0-F1
#
_cell.length_a   1.000
_cell.length_b   1.000
_cell.length_c   1.000
_cell.angle_alpha   90.00
_cell.angle_beta   90.00
_cell.angle_gamma   90.00
#
_symmetry.space_group_name_H-M   'P 1'
#
loop_
_entity.id
_entity.type
_entity.pdbx_description
1 polymer ?
#
loop_
_entity_poly.entity_id
_entity_poly.type
_entity_poly.pdbx_seq_one_letter_code
_entity_poly.pdbx_strand_id
1 'polypeptide(L)'
;MDKKTVLIVDDEKDIRLTPTEFKILNLLMVNKGMVFSTEKIYDKIWGEEDFDVNNTVMVHIRNLRDKIESNNKKPQYIKTVWGVGYKFGE
;
A
#
# COMPACT_ATOMS: atom_id res chain seq x y z
N MET A 1 1.55 -5.69 22.16
CA MET A 1 2.45 -6.48 21.27
C MET A 1 2.83 -5.60 20.10
N ASP A 2 3.98 -4.92 20.20
CA ASP A 2 4.54 -4.09 19.12
C ASP A 2 4.98 -4.96 17.95
N LYS A 3 4.07 -5.24 17.01
CA LYS A 3 4.42 -5.87 15.72
C LYS A 3 5.07 -4.81 14.82
N LYS A 4 6.31 -4.43 15.15
CA LYS A 4 7.18 -3.64 14.26
C LYS A 4 7.59 -4.54 13.09
N THR A 5 7.13 -4.20 11.89
CA THR A 5 7.60 -4.86 10.66
C THR A 5 8.57 -3.91 9.97
N VAL A 6 9.81 -4.36 9.82
CA VAL A 6 10.91 -3.62 9.18
C VAL A 6 11.11 -4.20 7.78
N LEU A 7 11.13 -3.34 6.77
CA LEU A 7 11.52 -3.69 5.40
C LEU A 7 12.79 -2.95 5.04
N ILE A 8 13.70 -3.63 4.33
CA ILE A 8 14.94 -3.06 3.80
C ILE A 8 14.76 -2.90 2.29
N VAL A 9 14.88 -1.67 1.79
CA VAL A 9 14.79 -1.34 0.36
C VAL A 9 16.06 -0.59 0.00
N ASP A 10 16.87 -1.18 -0.90
CA ASP A 10 18.14 -0.65 -1.45
C ASP A 10 19.14 -0.10 -0.41
N ASP A 11 19.89 -1.01 0.22
CA ASP A 11 21.05 -0.74 1.10
C ASP A 11 20.85 0.38 2.15
N GLU A 12 20.36 0.00 3.34
CA GLU A 12 20.50 0.71 4.64
C GLU A 12 19.30 1.47 5.22
N LYS A 13 18.10 1.42 4.63
CA LYS A 13 16.91 2.04 5.26
C LYS A 13 15.96 1.03 5.88
N ASP A 14 16.00 0.92 7.20
CA ASP A 14 14.98 0.25 8.01
C ASP A 14 13.66 1.03 7.92
N ILE A 15 12.75 0.57 7.07
CA ILE A 15 11.43 1.18 6.91
C ILE A 15 10.46 0.51 7.87
N ARG A 16 9.92 1.29 8.81
CA ARG A 16 8.89 0.83 9.74
C ARG A 16 7.51 1.02 9.16
N LEU A 17 6.85 -0.09 8.88
CA LEU A 17 5.44 -0.10 8.48
C LEU A 17 4.54 -0.45 9.66
N THR A 18 3.36 0.16 9.66
CA THR A 18 2.23 -0.33 10.46
C THR A 18 1.75 -1.68 9.91
N PRO A 19 1.03 -2.48 10.71
CA PRO A 19 0.47 -3.75 10.25
C PRO A 19 -0.40 -3.60 8.99
N THR A 20 -1.21 -2.54 8.91
CA THR A 20 -2.08 -2.27 7.76
C THR A 20 -1.30 -1.91 6.50
N GLU A 21 -0.32 -1.01 6.60
CA GLU A 21 0.55 -0.65 5.48
C GLU A 21 1.29 -1.88 4.94
N PHE A 22 1.79 -2.73 5.83
CA PHE A 22 2.43 -3.98 5.43
C PHE A 22 1.46 -4.92 4.70
N LYS A 23 0.24 -5.12 5.24
CA LYS A 23 -0.76 -5.97 4.58
C LYS A 23 -1.10 -5.45 3.17
N ILE A 24 -1.27 -4.13 3.01
CA ILE A 24 -1.54 -3.51 1.69
C ILE A 24 -0.36 -3.72 0.75
N LEU A 25 0.86 -3.44 1.21
CA LEU A 25 2.07 -3.65 0.41
C LEU A 25 2.18 -5.11 -0.03
N ASN A 26 2.02 -6.05 0.90
CA ASN A 26 2.10 -7.47 0.63
C ASN A 26 1.03 -7.94 -0.36
N LEU A 27 -0.22 -7.46 -0.22
CA LEU A 27 -1.30 -7.74 -1.17
C LEU A 27 -0.90 -7.34 -2.60
N LEU A 28 -0.39 -6.12 -2.78
CA LEU A 28 0.00 -5.62 -4.10
C LEU A 28 1.26 -6.32 -4.63
N MET A 29 2.25 -6.60 -3.79
CA MET A 29 3.51 -7.25 -4.17
C MET A 29 3.32 -8.70 -4.60
N VAL A 30 2.55 -9.48 -3.84
CA VAL A 30 2.25 -10.89 -4.17
C VAL A 30 1.48 -10.98 -5.49
N ASN A 31 0.71 -9.95 -5.82
CA ASN A 31 -0.09 -9.85 -7.05
C ASN A 31 0.50 -8.79 -8.00
N LYS A 32 1.83 -8.80 -8.19
CA LYS A 32 2.54 -7.82 -9.03
C LYS A 32 1.91 -7.68 -10.42
N GLY A 33 1.75 -6.44 -10.88
CA GLY A 33 1.11 -6.10 -12.15
C GLY A 33 -0.42 -6.11 -12.14
N MET A 34 -1.07 -6.74 -11.14
CA MET A 34 -2.53 -6.72 -11.02
C MET A 34 -3.02 -5.42 -10.39
N VAL A 35 -4.14 -4.89 -10.91
CA VAL A 35 -4.79 -3.68 -10.39
C VAL A 35 -5.87 -4.05 -9.39
N PHE A 36 -5.81 -3.47 -8.21
CA PHE A 36 -6.84 -3.58 -7.18
C PHE A 36 -7.52 -2.23 -6.99
N SER A 37 -8.86 -2.22 -7.02
CA SER A 37 -9.63 -1.04 -6.62
C SER A 37 -9.50 -0.77 -5.13
N THR A 38 -9.80 0.44 -4.71
CA THR A 38 -9.84 0.82 -3.29
C THR A 38 -10.80 -0.07 -2.51
N GLU A 39 -11.95 -0.40 -3.07
CA GLU A 39 -12.93 -1.30 -2.43
C GLU A 39 -12.38 -2.72 -2.26
N LYS A 40 -11.71 -3.25 -3.29
CA LYS A 40 -11.07 -4.58 -3.20
C LYS A 40 -9.91 -4.61 -2.20
N ILE A 41 -9.11 -3.55 -2.15
CA ILE A 41 -8.04 -3.44 -1.14
C ILE A 41 -8.67 -3.41 0.25
N TYR A 42 -9.72 -2.63 0.45
CA TYR A 42 -10.36 -2.53 1.74
C TYR A 42 -10.95 -3.87 2.20
N ASP A 43 -11.73 -4.52 1.35
CA ASP A 43 -12.33 -5.84 1.62
C ASP A 43 -11.26 -6.88 2.01
N LYS A 44 -10.13 -6.92 1.30
CA LYS A 44 -9.05 -7.86 1.59
C LYS A 44 -8.30 -7.59 2.90
N ILE A 45 -8.34 -6.37 3.42
CA ILE A 45 -7.49 -5.94 4.54
C ILE A 45 -8.30 -5.79 5.84
N TRP A 46 -9.54 -5.31 5.73
CA TRP A 46 -10.47 -5.08 6.84
C TRP A 46 -11.68 -6.04 6.81
N GLY A 47 -12.32 -6.25 5.65
CA GLY A 47 -13.43 -7.21 5.51
C GLY A 47 -14.73 -6.82 6.23
N GLU A 48 -14.92 -5.54 6.54
CA GLU A 48 -16.10 -5.00 7.23
C GLU A 48 -16.88 -4.05 6.29
N GLU A 49 -18.17 -3.85 6.57
CA GLU A 49 -18.95 -2.81 5.86
C GLU A 49 -18.58 -1.43 6.40
N ASP A 50 -18.08 -0.57 5.51
CA ASP A 50 -17.70 0.81 5.84
C ASP A 50 -18.18 1.73 4.72
N PHE A 51 -18.54 2.96 5.10
CA PHE A 51 -19.01 3.98 4.18
C PHE A 51 -17.86 4.80 3.58
N ASP A 52 -16.68 4.84 4.22
CA ASP A 52 -15.52 5.61 3.76
C ASP A 52 -14.30 4.75 3.42
N VAL A 53 -14.60 3.70 2.66
CA VAL A 53 -13.68 2.70 2.09
C VAL A 53 -12.53 3.36 1.33
N ASN A 54 -12.86 4.39 0.54
CA ASN A 54 -11.94 5.04 -0.39
C ASN A 54 -10.91 5.91 0.33
N ASN A 55 -11.34 6.79 1.24
CA ASN A 55 -10.39 7.63 1.96
C ASN A 55 -9.47 6.80 2.85
N THR A 56 -10.00 5.75 3.49
CA THR A 56 -9.22 4.85 4.35
C THR A 56 -8.05 4.23 3.58
N VAL A 57 -8.31 3.63 2.42
CA VAL A 57 -7.24 3.04 1.59
C VAL A 57 -6.27 4.11 1.09
N MET A 58 -6.77 5.26 0.63
CA MET A 58 -5.93 6.33 0.09
C MET A 58 -4.93 6.88 1.12
N VAL A 59 -5.36 7.07 2.37
CA VAL A 59 -4.48 7.53 3.46
C VAL A 59 -3.35 6.53 3.70
N HIS A 60 -3.67 5.23 3.75
CA HIS A 60 -2.64 4.21 3.94
C HIS A 60 -1.69 4.09 2.74
N ILE A 61 -2.19 4.19 1.51
CA ILE A 61 -1.34 4.20 0.30
C ILE A 61 -0.40 5.40 0.32
N ARG A 62 -0.90 6.60 0.69
CA ARG A 62 -0.08 7.80 0.80
C ARG A 62 1.03 7.63 1.83
N ASN A 63 0.70 7.20 3.04
CA ASN A 63 1.66 6.99 4.13
C ASN A 63 2.69 5.90 3.77
N LEU A 64 2.25 4.84 3.10
CA LEU A 64 3.13 3.79 2.61
C LEU A 64 4.12 4.33 1.57
N ARG A 65 3.65 5.12 0.60
CA ARG A 65 4.52 5.76 -0.40
C ARG A 65 5.50 6.74 0.23
N ASP A 66 5.08 7.53 1.21
CA ASP A 66 5.98 8.44 1.94
C ASP A 66 7.14 7.70 2.63
N LYS A 67 6.97 6.41 2.91
CA LYS A 67 7.96 5.55 3.57
C LYS A 67 8.85 4.80 2.59
N ILE A 68 8.30 4.29 1.49
CA ILE A 68 9.01 3.37 0.58
C ILE A 68 9.44 4.01 -0.73
N GLU A 69 8.85 5.13 -1.14
CA GLU A 69 9.15 5.80 -2.39
C GLU A 69 10.17 6.92 -2.16
N SER A 70 11.08 7.10 -3.13
CA SER A 70 11.96 8.28 -3.17
C SER A 70 11.18 9.57 -3.46
N ASN A 71 10.08 9.48 -4.20
CA ASN A 71 9.20 10.59 -4.54
C ASN A 71 7.73 10.14 -4.67
N ASN A 72 6.88 10.56 -3.73
CA ASN A 72 5.46 10.20 -3.73
C ASN A 72 4.69 10.75 -4.96
N LYS A 73 5.14 11.85 -5.57
CA LYS A 73 4.52 12.39 -6.82
C LYS A 73 4.89 11.57 -8.05
N LYS A 74 5.96 10.77 -7.98
CA LYS A 74 6.43 9.89 -9.05
C LYS A 74 6.75 8.51 -8.47
N PRO A 75 5.73 7.79 -7.94
CA PRO A 75 5.97 6.54 -7.24
C PRO A 75 6.49 5.48 -8.22
N GLN A 76 7.50 4.71 -7.81
CA GLN A 76 8.11 3.64 -8.58
C GLN A 76 7.51 2.28 -8.24
N TYR A 77 7.17 2.04 -6.98
CA TYR A 77 6.67 0.75 -6.50
C TYR A 77 5.15 0.67 -6.57
N ILE A 78 4.42 1.58 -5.92
CA ILE A 78 2.96 1.54 -5.88
C ILE A 78 2.42 2.54 -6.90
N LYS A 79 1.94 2.06 -8.04
CA LYS A 79 1.41 2.89 -9.12
C LYS A 79 -0.09 3.14 -8.96
N THR A 80 -0.52 4.35 -9.30
CA THR A 80 -1.95 4.65 -9.46
C THR A 80 -2.37 4.34 -10.89
N VAL A 81 -3.43 3.56 -11.05
CA VAL A 81 -4.17 3.40 -12.31
C VAL A 81 -5.41 4.27 -12.21
N TRP A 82 -5.37 5.41 -12.88
CA TRP A 82 -6.40 6.45 -12.77
C TRP A 82 -7.80 5.91 -13.04
N GLY A 83 -8.72 6.16 -12.09
CA GLY A 83 -10.11 5.70 -12.16
C GLY A 83 -10.31 4.20 -11.87
N VAL A 84 -9.24 3.45 -11.58
CA VAL A 84 -9.33 1.99 -11.36
C VAL A 84 -8.80 1.58 -10.00
N GLY A 85 -7.61 2.07 -9.58
CA GLY A 85 -7.02 1.71 -8.29
C GLY A 85 -5.50 1.71 -8.28
N TYR A 86 -4.91 0.69 -7.63
CA TYR A 86 -3.47 0.61 -7.39
C TYR A 86 -2.88 -0.74 -7.83
N LYS A 87 -1.61 -0.73 -8.24
CA LYS A 87 -0.81 -1.93 -8.55
C LYS A 87 0.61 -1.79 -8.03
N PHE A 88 1.31 -2.92 -7.86
CA PHE A 88 2.74 -2.93 -7.62
C PHE A 88 3.52 -3.10 -8.93
N GLY A 89 4.48 -2.20 -9.16
CA GLY A 89 5.36 -2.19 -10.34
C GLY A 89 4.67 -1.75 -11.64
N GLU A 90 5.44 -1.84 -12.74
CA GLU A 90 4.92 -1.85 -14.11
C GLU A 90 4.23 -3.19 -14.42
#